data_AF-A0A1X1RJA9-F1
#
_entry.id   AF-A0A1X1RJA9-F1
#
_cell.length_a   1.000
_cell.length_b   1.000
_cell.length_c   1.000
_cell.angle_alpha   90.00
_cell.angle_beta   90.00
_cell.angle_gamma   90.00
#
_symmetry.space_group_name_H-M   'P 1'
#
loop_
_entity.id
_entity.type
_entity.pdbx_description
1 polymer ?
#
loop_
_entity_poly.entity_id
_entity_poly.type
_entity_poly.pdbx_seq_one_letter_code
_entity_poly.pdbx_strand_id
1 'polypeptide(L)'
;MRGRAAPGQAETVKASVAAVPHNHETADIAALALTLVGAFSIVQEGVDNLAQMYVSRRAKGLERFLADQNAISRMRDNQRPRLVLDIAADLECPSDLSMFTDVFYRVKKTRDAISHAAQLSSIDTDTLSLTQTIWVQANDIERAPVTVTRAELRVRIADARWLDQHIRYVLRGGGGLTTAIYLGERPIAVCEPPRDPKDWDGTSFVFLDEEPREG
;
A
#
# COMPACT_ATOMS: atom_id res chain seq x y z
N MET A 1 -34.40 -6.72 -54.59
CA MET A 1 -34.61 -7.30 -53.25
C MET A 1 -33.46 -8.24 -52.92
N ARG A 2 -32.49 -7.80 -52.12
CA ARG A 2 -31.46 -8.66 -51.51
C ARG A 2 -31.31 -8.21 -50.06
N GLY A 3 -31.65 -9.11 -49.14
CA GLY A 3 -31.67 -8.87 -47.70
C GLY A 3 -30.27 -8.67 -47.15
N ARG A 4 -30.16 -7.70 -46.25
CA ARG A 4 -28.96 -7.36 -45.47
C ARG A 4 -28.88 -8.36 -44.31
N ALA A 5 -27.85 -9.19 -44.29
CA ALA A 5 -27.47 -9.97 -43.12
C ALA A 5 -26.73 -9.06 -42.13
N ALA A 6 -27.15 -9.07 -40.87
CA ALA A 6 -26.50 -8.37 -39.77
C ALA A 6 -25.18 -9.08 -39.40
N PRO A 7 -24.07 -8.36 -39.16
CA PRO A 7 -22.88 -8.96 -38.58
C PRO A 7 -23.06 -9.12 -37.06
N GLY A 8 -22.61 -10.28 -36.59
CA GLY A 8 -22.79 -10.78 -35.23
C GLY A 8 -22.20 -9.89 -34.14
N GLN A 9 -22.81 -10.03 -32.96
CA GLN A 9 -22.36 -9.48 -31.70
C GLN A 9 -20.95 -9.98 -31.40
N ALA A 10 -19.97 -9.07 -31.45
CA ALA A 10 -18.67 -9.29 -30.84
C ALA A 10 -18.83 -9.01 -29.34
N GLU A 11 -19.00 -10.08 -28.58
CA GLU A 11 -18.97 -10.08 -27.12
C GLU A 11 -17.61 -9.53 -26.66
N THR A 12 -17.61 -8.26 -26.26
CA THR A 12 -16.38 -7.57 -25.86
C THR A 12 -16.04 -7.99 -24.44
N VAL A 13 -15.01 -8.84 -24.32
CA VAL A 13 -14.42 -9.28 -23.05
C VAL A 13 -14.01 -8.04 -22.26
N LYS A 14 -14.65 -7.81 -21.10
CA LYS A 14 -14.32 -6.75 -20.16
C LYS A 14 -12.91 -6.97 -19.61
N ALA A 15 -11.93 -6.21 -20.08
CA ALA A 15 -10.59 -6.17 -19.47
C ALA A 15 -10.53 -5.01 -18.47
N SER A 16 -11.20 -5.15 -17.32
CA SER A 16 -10.77 -4.41 -16.13
C SER A 16 -9.41 -4.96 -15.75
N VAL A 17 -8.40 -4.11 -15.54
CA VAL A 17 -7.17 -4.54 -14.85
C VAL A 17 -7.56 -4.71 -13.38
N ALA A 18 -8.23 -5.82 -13.10
CA ALA A 18 -8.47 -6.28 -11.75
C ALA A 18 -7.10 -6.47 -11.10
N ALA A 19 -6.97 -5.98 -9.87
CA ALA A 19 -5.86 -6.31 -9.00
C ALA A 19 -5.54 -7.80 -9.14
N VAL A 20 -4.26 -8.17 -9.30
CA VAL A 20 -3.83 -9.57 -9.35
C VAL A 20 -4.49 -10.28 -8.16
N PRO A 21 -5.40 -11.25 -8.39
CA PRO A 21 -6.10 -11.89 -7.30
C PRO A 21 -5.10 -12.79 -6.58
N HIS A 22 -4.54 -12.30 -5.50
CA HIS A 22 -3.87 -13.16 -4.54
C HIS A 22 -4.96 -13.91 -3.80
N ASN A 23 -5.18 -15.17 -4.19
CA ASN A 23 -6.14 -16.09 -3.58
C ASN A 23 -5.76 -16.31 -2.10
N HIS A 24 -6.22 -15.41 -1.23
CA HIS A 24 -5.94 -15.45 0.20
C HIS A 24 -6.90 -16.39 0.96
N GLU A 25 -7.89 -16.98 0.27
CA GLU A 25 -8.89 -17.88 0.85
C GLU A 25 -8.28 -19.16 1.40
N THR A 26 -7.28 -19.72 0.71
CA THR A 26 -6.62 -20.99 1.07
C THR A 26 -5.16 -20.83 1.48
N ALA A 27 -4.63 -19.61 1.47
CA ALA A 27 -3.23 -19.35 1.80
C ALA A 27 -2.91 -19.78 3.24
N ASP A 28 -1.74 -20.39 3.46
CA ASP A 28 -1.23 -20.62 4.81
C ASP A 28 -1.20 -19.31 5.60
N ILE A 29 -1.61 -19.34 6.88
CA ILE A 29 -1.65 -18.14 7.73
C ILE A 29 -0.25 -17.54 7.94
N ALA A 30 0.80 -18.38 7.94
CA ALA A 30 2.18 -17.90 7.95
C ALA A 30 2.53 -17.15 6.65
N ALA A 31 2.06 -17.63 5.49
CA ALA A 31 2.23 -16.93 4.22
C ALA A 31 1.46 -15.59 4.18
N LEU A 32 0.29 -15.51 4.83
CA LEU A 32 -0.42 -14.23 5.02
C LEU A 32 0.35 -13.25 5.90
N ALA A 33 0.98 -13.73 6.98
CA ALA A 33 1.83 -12.89 7.82
C ALA A 33 3.02 -12.33 7.03
N LEU A 34 3.67 -13.15 6.19
CA LEU A 34 4.73 -12.68 5.28
C LEU A 34 4.21 -11.70 4.23
N THR A 35 3.01 -11.92 3.70
CA THR A 35 2.37 -10.99 2.76
C THR A 35 2.17 -9.62 3.39
N LEU A 36 1.74 -9.57 4.66
CA LEU A 36 1.61 -8.32 5.40
C LEU A 36 2.97 -7.60 5.57
N VAL A 37 4.03 -8.33 5.91
CA VAL A 37 5.38 -7.76 6.02
C VAL A 37 5.81 -7.16 4.69
N GLY A 38 5.66 -7.90 3.58
CA GLY A 38 5.99 -7.41 2.24
C GLY A 38 5.16 -6.19 1.82
N ALA A 39 3.85 -6.21 2.07
CA ALA A 39 2.98 -5.07 1.78
C ALA A 39 3.38 -3.81 2.57
N PHE A 40 3.79 -3.95 3.83
CA PHE A 40 4.29 -2.83 4.61
C PHE A 40 5.64 -2.31 4.13
N SER A 41 6.53 -3.18 3.66
CA SER A 41 7.80 -2.76 3.03
C SER A 41 7.56 -1.91 1.78
N ILE A 42 6.57 -2.25 0.95
CA ILE A 42 6.17 -1.43 -0.20
C ILE A 42 5.71 -0.04 0.26
N VAL A 43 4.92 0.06 1.33
CA VAL A 43 4.52 1.36 1.92
C VAL A 43 5.75 2.16 2.34
N GLN A 44 6.71 1.55 3.04
CA GLN A 44 7.93 2.23 3.48
C GLN A 44 8.76 2.74 2.29
N GLU A 45 8.97 1.91 1.27
CA GLU A 45 9.67 2.27 0.04
C GLU A 45 8.94 3.38 -0.72
N GLY A 46 7.61 3.30 -0.80
CA GLY A 46 6.77 4.33 -1.40
C GLY A 46 6.95 5.69 -0.75
N VAL A 47 6.98 5.76 0.59
CA VAL A 47 7.24 7.01 1.31
C VAL A 47 8.65 7.55 1.03
N ASP A 48 9.66 6.67 0.99
CA ASP A 48 11.04 7.09 0.71
C ASP A 48 11.17 7.64 -0.72
N ASN A 49 10.53 6.99 -1.68
CA ASN A 49 10.47 7.47 -3.06
C ASN A 49 9.72 8.80 -3.19
N LEU A 50 8.59 8.96 -2.49
CA LEU A 50 7.86 10.23 -2.43
C LEU A 50 8.75 11.36 -1.89
N ALA A 51 9.41 11.12 -0.77
CA ALA A 51 10.31 12.08 -0.15
C ALA A 51 11.46 12.48 -1.07
N GLN A 52 12.10 11.48 -1.70
CA GLN A 52 13.19 11.70 -2.65
C GLN A 52 12.71 12.58 -3.81
N MET A 53 11.63 12.19 -4.48
CA MET A 53 11.11 12.92 -5.64
C MET A 53 10.66 14.35 -5.29
N TYR A 54 10.05 14.53 -4.12
CA TYR A 54 9.65 15.84 -3.62
C TYR A 54 10.88 16.75 -3.46
N VAL A 55 11.93 16.27 -2.78
CA VAL A 55 13.19 17.01 -2.58
C VAL A 55 13.87 17.31 -3.92
N SER A 56 14.00 16.34 -4.83
CA SER A 56 14.60 16.53 -6.15
C SER A 56 13.91 17.65 -6.94
N ARG A 57 12.57 17.76 -6.80
CA ARG A 57 11.77 18.74 -7.54
C ARG A 57 11.73 20.12 -6.88
N ARG A 58 11.60 20.20 -5.56
CA ARG A 58 11.45 21.46 -4.81
C ARG A 58 12.80 22.07 -4.38
N ALA A 59 13.85 21.28 -4.21
CA ALA A 59 15.14 21.71 -3.70
C ALA A 59 16.31 21.12 -4.51
N LYS A 60 16.41 21.54 -5.77
CA LYS A 60 17.51 21.13 -6.67
C LYS A 60 18.87 21.41 -6.02
N GLY A 61 19.71 20.38 -5.95
CA GLY A 61 21.04 20.44 -5.33
C GLY A 61 21.09 20.02 -3.86
N LEU A 62 19.98 20.11 -3.12
CA LEU A 62 19.90 19.59 -1.74
C LEU A 62 19.73 18.06 -1.71
N GLU A 63 19.11 17.51 -2.75
CA GLU A 63 18.91 16.07 -2.94
C GLU A 63 20.18 15.25 -2.69
N ARG A 64 21.29 15.62 -3.34
CA ARG A 64 22.55 14.88 -3.24
C ARG A 64 23.12 14.93 -1.83
N PHE A 65 23.04 16.09 -1.18
CA PHE A 65 23.45 16.25 0.21
C PHE A 65 22.63 15.36 1.15
N LEU A 66 21.30 15.33 0.99
CA LEU A 66 20.43 14.48 1.82
C LEU A 66 20.63 12.99 1.56
N ALA A 67 20.90 12.60 0.31
CA ALA A 67 21.27 11.23 -0.06
C ALA A 67 22.61 10.81 0.58
N ASP A 68 23.63 11.67 0.50
CA ASP A 68 24.95 11.42 1.10
C ASP A 68 24.85 11.27 2.63
N GLN A 69 23.93 11.99 3.27
CA GLN A 69 23.65 11.86 4.71
C GLN A 69 22.72 10.68 5.07
N ASN A 70 22.21 9.93 4.09
CA ASN A 70 21.17 8.92 4.28
C ASN A 70 19.96 9.45 5.09
N ALA A 71 19.64 10.73 4.95
CA ALA A 71 18.63 11.39 5.77
C ALA A 71 17.22 10.85 5.49
N ILE A 72 16.93 10.51 4.23
CA ILE A 72 15.65 9.94 3.81
C ILE A 72 15.60 8.45 4.15
N SER A 73 16.64 7.69 3.80
CA SER A 73 16.68 6.23 3.99
C SER A 73 16.71 5.78 5.46
N ARG A 74 17.18 6.63 6.40
CA ARG A 74 17.21 6.35 7.84
C ARG A 74 16.03 6.93 8.62
N MET A 75 15.01 7.44 7.92
CA MET A 75 13.82 7.95 8.58
C MET A 75 13.12 6.83 9.38
N ARG A 76 12.76 7.15 10.63
CA ARG A 76 12.05 6.21 11.50
C ARG A 76 10.59 6.09 11.06
N ASP A 77 10.00 4.91 11.24
CA ASP A 77 8.61 4.66 10.82
C ASP A 77 7.58 5.60 11.46
N ASN A 78 7.84 6.10 12.67
CA ASN A 78 6.94 7.06 13.30
C ASN A 78 6.98 8.47 12.68
N GLN A 79 7.97 8.76 11.83
CA GLN A 79 8.10 10.04 11.13
C GLN A 79 7.46 9.98 9.73
N ARG A 80 7.35 8.79 9.14
CA ARG A 80 6.83 8.56 7.79
C ARG A 80 5.43 9.13 7.55
N PRO A 81 4.41 8.90 8.41
CA PRO A 81 3.07 9.43 8.16
C PRO A 81 3.02 10.95 8.12
N ARG A 82 3.71 11.60 9.05
CA ARG A 82 3.80 13.06 9.10
C ARG A 82 4.42 13.61 7.81
N LEU A 83 5.50 12.99 7.32
CA LEU A 83 6.14 13.43 6.08
C LEU A 83 5.19 13.36 4.88
N VAL A 84 4.41 12.28 4.76
CA VAL A 84 3.41 12.15 3.68
C VAL A 84 2.38 13.27 3.75
N LEU A 85 1.84 13.56 4.95
CA LEU A 85 0.87 14.63 5.15
C LEU A 85 1.45 16.01 4.83
N ASP A 86 2.66 16.31 5.31
CA ASP A 86 3.34 17.59 5.08
C ASP A 86 3.63 17.79 3.58
N ILE A 87 4.06 16.74 2.86
CA ILE A 87 4.27 16.79 1.40
C ILE A 87 2.93 16.96 0.67
N ALA A 88 1.90 16.20 1.02
CA ALA A 88 0.59 16.29 0.38
C ALA A 88 -0.03 17.68 0.54
N ALA A 89 0.12 18.30 1.71
CA ALA A 89 -0.34 19.66 1.97
C ALA A 89 0.42 20.71 1.14
N ASP A 90 1.75 20.63 1.05
CA ASP A 90 2.55 21.56 0.22
C ASP A 90 2.31 21.39 -1.29
N LEU A 91 1.86 20.21 -1.72
CA LEU A 91 1.44 19.94 -3.08
C LEU A 91 -0.03 20.26 -3.35
N GLU A 92 -0.77 20.74 -2.34
CA GLU A 92 -2.22 20.99 -2.41
C GLU A 92 -3.00 19.75 -2.92
N CYS A 93 -2.58 18.56 -2.50
CA CYS A 93 -3.19 17.31 -2.92
C CYS A 93 -4.66 17.25 -2.46
N PRO A 94 -5.62 16.95 -3.35
CA PRO A 94 -7.05 16.97 -3.03
C PRO A 94 -7.52 15.80 -2.15
N SER A 95 -6.69 14.77 -1.98
CA SER A 95 -7.05 13.54 -1.26
C SER A 95 -7.30 13.77 0.23
N ASP A 96 -8.35 13.17 0.77
CA ASP A 96 -8.61 13.16 2.21
C ASP A 96 -7.69 12.13 2.92
N LEU A 97 -6.62 12.65 3.53
CA LEU A 97 -5.62 11.86 4.27
C LEU A 97 -5.89 11.79 5.79
N SER A 98 -7.08 12.19 6.26
CA SER A 98 -7.39 12.25 7.70
C SER A 98 -7.20 10.91 8.43
N MET A 99 -7.37 9.78 7.73
CA MET A 99 -7.21 8.43 8.28
C MET A 99 -5.79 7.87 8.15
N PHE A 100 -4.89 8.53 7.40
CA PHE A 100 -3.61 7.95 6.98
C PHE A 100 -2.73 7.51 8.15
N THR A 101 -2.59 8.38 9.15
CA THR A 101 -1.72 8.11 10.32
C THR A 101 -2.25 6.96 11.16
N ASP A 102 -3.56 6.93 11.43
CA ASP A 102 -4.18 5.86 12.21
C ASP A 102 -4.06 4.51 11.52
N VAL A 103 -4.35 4.47 10.21
CA VAL A 103 -4.22 3.25 9.39
C VAL A 103 -2.76 2.78 9.41
N PHE A 104 -1.80 3.67 9.19
CA PHE A 104 -0.37 3.34 9.23
C PHE A 104 0.04 2.69 10.56
N TYR A 105 -0.37 3.25 11.71
CA TYR A 105 -0.03 2.68 13.00
C TYR A 105 -0.72 1.33 13.27
N ARG A 106 -1.94 1.10 12.77
CA ARG A 106 -2.60 -0.22 12.86
C ARG A 106 -1.83 -1.29 12.12
N VAL A 107 -1.43 -1.00 10.87
CA VAL A 107 -0.64 -1.94 10.05
C VAL A 107 0.74 -2.16 10.68
N LYS A 108 1.42 -1.07 11.07
CA LYS A 108 2.73 -1.13 11.73
C LYS A 108 2.70 -1.98 12.98
N LYS A 109 1.71 -1.80 13.87
CA LYS A 109 1.59 -2.59 15.11
C LYS A 109 1.56 -4.08 14.83
N THR A 110 0.79 -4.50 13.82
CA THR A 110 0.66 -5.92 13.45
C THR A 110 1.95 -6.43 12.82
N ARG A 111 2.57 -5.64 11.93
CA ARG A 111 3.87 -5.97 11.33
C ARG A 111 4.96 -6.10 12.37
N ASP A 112 5.08 -5.16 13.31
CA ASP A 112 6.08 -5.18 14.38
C ASP A 112 5.91 -6.43 15.25
N ALA A 113 4.68 -6.83 15.57
CA ALA A 113 4.43 -8.06 16.32
C ALA A 113 4.93 -9.31 15.59
N ILE A 114 4.75 -9.37 14.26
CA ILE A 114 5.21 -10.50 13.42
C ILE A 114 6.72 -10.47 13.24
N SER A 115 7.31 -9.33 12.87
CA SER A 115 8.73 -9.19 12.57
C SER A 115 9.63 -9.33 13.79
N HIS A 116 9.10 -9.08 14.99
CA HIS A 116 9.82 -9.24 16.27
C HIS A 116 9.41 -10.49 17.04
N ALA A 117 8.59 -11.38 16.45
CA ALA A 117 8.32 -12.68 17.04
C ALA A 117 9.59 -13.54 17.01
N ALA A 118 9.97 -14.09 18.14
CA ALA A 118 11.03 -15.09 18.23
C ALA A 118 10.54 -16.45 17.70
N GLN A 119 9.25 -16.73 17.89
CA GLN A 119 8.60 -17.93 17.39
C GLN A 119 7.22 -17.59 16.84
N LEU A 120 6.91 -18.15 15.67
CA LEU A 120 5.60 -18.15 15.05
C LEU A 120 5.06 -19.58 15.10
N SER A 121 3.86 -19.76 15.64
CA SER A 121 3.19 -21.08 15.67
C SER A 121 1.71 -20.94 15.34
N SER A 122 1.23 -21.73 14.39
CA SER A 122 -0.20 -21.79 14.08
C SER A 122 -0.90 -22.58 15.19
N ILE A 123 -1.85 -21.94 15.88
CA ILE A 123 -2.70 -22.61 16.87
C ILE A 123 -3.74 -23.44 16.14
N ASP A 124 -4.30 -22.87 15.07
CA ASP A 124 -5.29 -23.47 14.19
C ASP A 124 -5.13 -22.88 12.77
N THR A 125 -6.07 -23.17 11.87
CA THR A 125 -6.05 -22.69 10.47
C THR A 125 -6.16 -21.16 10.34
N ASP A 126 -6.71 -20.48 11.34
CA ASP A 126 -7.07 -19.06 11.32
C ASP A 126 -6.37 -18.22 12.38
N THR A 127 -5.58 -18.82 13.28
CA THR A 127 -4.94 -18.13 14.40
C THR A 127 -3.45 -18.41 14.46
N LEU A 128 -2.66 -17.33 14.44
CA LEU A 128 -1.22 -17.36 14.57
C LEU A 128 -0.82 -16.84 15.95
N SER A 129 -0.06 -17.63 16.69
CA SER A 129 0.56 -17.24 17.96
C SER A 129 1.95 -16.68 17.72
N LEU A 130 2.22 -15.52 18.31
CA LEU A 130 3.48 -14.78 18.22
C LEU A 130 4.11 -14.74 19.62
N THR A 131 5.16 -15.52 19.82
CA THR A 131 5.94 -15.50 21.07
C THR A 131 7.07 -14.50 20.93
N GLN A 132 7.08 -13.48 21.79
CA GLN A 132 8.16 -12.49 21.87
C GLN A 132 9.16 -12.93 22.94
N THR A 133 10.43 -13.11 22.58
CA THR A 133 11.50 -13.32 23.55
C THR A 133 12.23 -12.00 23.75
N ILE A 134 12.36 -11.56 25.01
CA ILE A 134 13.26 -10.46 25.37
C ILE A 134 14.44 -11.10 26.11
N TRP A 135 15.64 -10.96 25.54
CA TRP A 135 16.88 -11.26 26.24
C TRP A 135 17.13 -10.16 27.29
N VAL A 136 16.51 -10.29 28.46
CA VAL A 136 16.92 -9.52 29.64
C VAL A 136 17.94 -10.38 30.37
N GLN A 137 19.14 -9.83 30.60
CA GLN A 137 20.25 -10.49 31.27
C GLN A 137 19.76 -11.40 32.41
N ALA A 138 19.98 -12.71 32.21
CA ALA A 138 19.87 -13.80 33.18
C ALA A 138 18.48 -14.28 33.67
N ASN A 139 17.35 -13.78 33.16
CA ASN A 139 16.04 -14.42 33.38
C ASN A 139 15.13 -14.20 32.16
N ASP A 140 14.79 -15.29 31.45
CA ASP A 140 13.81 -15.25 30.36
C ASP A 140 12.43 -14.90 30.92
N ILE A 141 11.99 -13.66 30.73
CA ILE A 141 10.61 -13.28 31.00
C ILE A 141 9.83 -13.54 29.71
N GLU A 142 9.20 -14.71 29.64
CA GLU A 142 8.28 -15.04 28.56
C GLU A 142 7.05 -14.11 28.66
N ARG A 143 6.86 -13.23 27.66
CA ARG A 143 5.60 -12.48 27.56
C ARG A 143 4.50 -13.41 27.09
N ALA A 144 3.27 -13.15 27.55
CA ALA A 144 2.10 -13.82 27.02
C ALA A 144 2.09 -13.71 25.48
N PRO A 145 1.92 -14.82 24.75
CA PRO A 145 1.89 -14.80 23.30
C PRO A 145 0.82 -13.84 22.78
N VAL A 146 1.15 -13.09 21.74
CA VAL A 146 0.18 -12.25 21.03
C VAL A 146 -0.44 -13.09 19.92
N THR A 147 -1.77 -13.13 19.85
CA THR A 147 -2.46 -13.82 18.76
C THR A 147 -2.87 -12.85 17.67
N VAL A 148 -2.76 -13.28 16.42
CA VAL A 148 -3.26 -12.56 15.25
C VAL A 148 -4.08 -13.52 14.41
N THR A 149 -5.26 -13.06 13.98
CA THR A 149 -6.17 -13.89 13.18
C THR A 149 -5.96 -13.67 11.69
N ARG A 150 -6.36 -14.67 10.87
CA ARG A 150 -6.43 -14.56 9.41
C ARG A 150 -7.25 -13.37 8.96
N ALA A 151 -8.39 -13.13 9.61
CA ALA A 151 -9.25 -11.99 9.31
C ALA A 151 -8.52 -10.66 9.57
N GLU A 152 -7.81 -10.54 10.69
CA GLU A 152 -7.00 -9.37 10.98
C GLU A 152 -5.88 -9.19 9.95
N LEU A 153 -5.13 -10.25 9.60
CA LEU A 153 -4.08 -10.17 8.59
C LEU A 153 -4.61 -9.66 7.24
N ARG A 154 -5.76 -10.16 6.78
CA ARG A 154 -6.39 -9.71 5.54
C ARG A 154 -6.74 -8.23 5.59
N VAL A 155 -7.36 -7.78 6.69
CA VAL A 155 -7.68 -6.36 6.89
C VAL A 155 -6.41 -5.52 6.88
N ARG A 156 -5.33 -5.94 7.54
CA ARG A 156 -4.07 -5.19 7.59
C ARG A 156 -3.34 -5.16 6.24
N ILE A 157 -3.45 -6.21 5.44
CA ILE A 157 -2.92 -6.23 4.06
C ILE A 157 -3.70 -5.24 3.19
N ALA A 158 -5.03 -5.19 3.31
CA ALA A 158 -5.86 -4.22 2.60
C ALA A 158 -5.53 -2.78 3.05
N ASP A 159 -5.44 -2.53 4.36
CA ASP A 159 -5.00 -1.25 4.94
C ASP A 159 -3.62 -0.84 4.37
N ALA A 160 -2.66 -1.76 4.26
CA ALA A 160 -1.34 -1.48 3.70
C ALA A 160 -1.39 -1.09 2.22
N ARG A 161 -2.19 -1.80 1.41
CA ARG A 161 -2.39 -1.47 0.01
C ARG A 161 -3.08 -0.12 -0.17
N TRP A 162 -4.02 0.22 0.72
CA TRP A 162 -4.69 1.51 0.72
C TRP A 162 -3.71 2.65 1.01
N LEU A 163 -2.78 2.46 1.96
CA LEU A 163 -1.69 3.41 2.24
C LEU A 163 -0.79 3.61 1.01
N ASP A 164 -0.37 2.52 0.36
CA ASP A 164 0.44 2.57 -0.86
C ASP A 164 -0.29 3.34 -1.97
N GLN A 165 -1.60 3.14 -2.13
CA GLN A 165 -2.40 3.85 -3.12
C GLN A 165 -2.44 5.36 -2.85
N HIS A 166 -2.61 5.79 -1.59
CA HIS A 166 -2.54 7.22 -1.23
C HIS A 166 -1.17 7.82 -1.54
N ILE A 167 -0.09 7.09 -1.21
CA ILE A 167 1.28 7.54 -1.52
C ILE A 167 1.46 7.69 -3.03
N ARG A 168 1.00 6.74 -3.84
CA ARG A 168 1.05 6.82 -5.30
C ARG A 168 0.21 7.98 -5.84
N TYR A 169 -0.95 8.25 -5.24
CA TYR A 169 -1.82 9.35 -5.66
C TYR A 169 -1.17 10.71 -5.36
N VAL A 170 -0.58 10.89 -4.16
CA VAL A 170 0.21 12.09 -3.84
C VAL A 170 1.39 12.23 -4.82
N LEU A 171 2.08 11.13 -5.13
CA LEU A 171 3.24 11.15 -6.03
C LEU A 171 2.87 11.45 -7.50
N ARG A 172 1.77 10.90 -8.00
CA ARG A 172 1.52 10.83 -9.45
C ARG A 172 0.14 11.28 -9.92
N GLY A 173 -0.85 11.27 -9.05
CA GLY A 173 -2.17 11.83 -9.31
C GLY A 173 -2.20 13.28 -8.87
N GLY A 174 -2.77 13.52 -7.68
CA GLY A 174 -3.06 14.86 -7.17
C GLY A 174 -1.85 15.77 -6.90
N GLY A 175 -0.67 15.23 -6.57
CA GLY A 175 0.51 16.06 -6.25
C GLY A 175 1.43 16.39 -7.43
N GLY A 176 1.19 15.82 -8.62
CA GLY A 176 1.85 16.21 -9.86
C GLY A 176 3.38 16.09 -9.90
N LEU A 177 4.01 15.30 -9.00
CA LEU A 177 5.46 15.14 -8.94
C LEU A 177 6.04 14.33 -10.11
N THR A 178 5.22 13.54 -10.79
CA THR A 178 5.60 12.75 -11.98
C THR A 178 4.80 13.16 -13.22
N THR A 179 5.33 12.84 -14.39
CA THR A 179 4.63 12.97 -15.68
C THR A 179 3.71 11.78 -15.94
N ALA A 180 2.98 11.82 -17.06
CA ALA A 180 2.13 10.74 -17.57
C ALA A 180 2.74 9.35 -17.33
N ILE A 181 1.92 8.46 -16.78
CA ILE A 181 2.29 7.09 -16.44
C ILE A 181 1.73 6.19 -17.54
N TYR A 182 2.49 5.15 -17.91
CA TYR A 182 2.07 4.20 -18.94
C TYR A 182 2.13 2.77 -18.41
N LEU A 183 1.17 1.94 -18.83
CA LEU A 183 1.22 0.49 -18.71
C LEU A 183 1.39 -0.08 -20.12
N GLY A 184 2.62 -0.50 -20.44
CA GLY A 184 3.00 -0.74 -21.83
C GLY A 184 2.99 0.57 -22.62
N GLU A 185 2.18 0.63 -23.67
CA GLU A 185 2.01 1.83 -24.51
C GLU A 185 0.80 2.68 -24.12
N ARG A 186 -0.03 2.22 -23.16
CA ARG A 186 -1.29 2.88 -22.81
C ARG A 186 -1.14 3.82 -21.62
N PRO A 187 -1.63 5.07 -21.70
CA PRO A 187 -1.58 6.00 -20.59
C PRO A 187 -2.57 5.58 -19.49
N ILE A 188 -2.11 5.66 -18.25
CA ILE A 188 -2.91 5.36 -17.04
C ILE A 188 -2.91 6.55 -16.09
N ALA A 189 -3.98 6.67 -15.30
CA ALA A 189 -4.06 7.56 -14.16
C ALA A 189 -4.16 6.77 -12.86
N VAL A 190 -3.58 7.33 -11.80
CA VAL A 190 -3.75 6.81 -10.44
C VAL A 190 -5.12 7.24 -9.95
N CYS A 191 -5.94 6.28 -9.52
CA CYS A 191 -7.25 6.57 -8.95
C CYS A 191 -7.07 7.22 -7.57
N GLU A 192 -7.90 8.21 -7.26
CA GLU A 192 -7.98 8.76 -5.90
C GLU A 192 -8.58 7.69 -4.98
N PRO A 193 -7.82 7.21 -3.98
CA PRO A 193 -8.38 6.32 -2.97
C PRO A 193 -9.35 7.07 -2.04
N PRO A 194 -10.41 6.41 -1.56
CA PRO A 194 -11.35 7.01 -0.64
C PRO A 194 -10.71 7.27 0.73
N ARG A 195 -11.39 8.08 1.54
CA ARG A 195 -10.98 8.44 2.90
C ARG A 195 -10.82 7.22 3.81
N ASP A 196 -11.75 6.26 3.79
CA ASP A 196 -11.70 5.06 4.64
C ASP A 196 -11.26 3.84 3.82
N PRO A 197 -10.33 3.01 4.32
CA PRO A 197 -9.94 1.77 3.65
C PRO A 197 -11.10 0.83 3.33
N LYS A 198 -12.18 0.84 4.13
CA LYS A 198 -13.35 -0.04 3.92
C LYS A 198 -14.13 0.29 2.66
N ASP A 199 -14.07 1.54 2.21
CA ASP A 199 -14.77 2.02 1.02
C ASP A 199 -13.95 1.80 -0.25
N TRP A 200 -12.70 1.32 -0.12
CA TRP A 200 -11.82 1.11 -1.26
C TRP A 200 -12.05 -0.26 -1.90
N ASP A 201 -12.32 -0.24 -3.20
CA ASP A 201 -12.58 -1.42 -4.03
C ASP A 201 -11.29 -2.15 -4.48
N GLY A 202 -10.12 -1.60 -4.16
CA GLY A 202 -8.81 -2.12 -4.58
C GLY A 202 -8.37 -1.66 -5.97
N THR A 203 -9.12 -0.78 -6.63
CA THR A 203 -8.74 -0.19 -7.91
C THR A 203 -7.64 0.85 -7.70
N SER A 204 -6.50 0.63 -8.35
CA SER A 204 -5.33 1.52 -8.25
C SER A 204 -5.13 2.43 -9.46
N PHE A 205 -5.49 1.93 -10.65
CA PHE A 205 -5.24 2.62 -11.92
C PHE A 205 -6.42 2.46 -12.86
N VAL A 206 -6.66 3.50 -13.66
CA VAL A 206 -7.58 3.47 -14.79
C VAL A 206 -6.82 3.87 -16.05
N PHE A 207 -7.22 3.31 -17.18
CA PHE A 207 -6.69 3.77 -18.45
C PHE A 207 -7.34 5.09 -18.85
N LEU A 208 -6.54 6.02 -19.37
CA LEU A 208 -7.00 7.36 -19.76
C LEU A 208 -7.67 7.39 -21.14
N ASP A 209 -7.57 6.31 -21.91
CA ASP A 209 -8.16 6.12 -23.23
C ASP A 209 -9.54 5.43 -23.19
N GLU A 210 -10.03 5.07 -22.00
CA GLU A 210 -11.38 4.53 -21.79
C GLU A 210 -12.28 5.64 -21.21
N GLU A 211 -13.30 6.08 -21.97
CA GLU A 211 -14.28 7.07 -21.47
C GLU A 211 -14.96 6.58 -20.17
N PRO A 212 -15.20 7.48 -19.19
CA PRO A 212 -15.91 7.12 -17.97
C PRO A 212 -17.33 6.72 -18.35
N ARG A 213 -17.68 5.45 -18.08
CA ARG A 213 -19.05 4.96 -18.24
C ARG A 213 -19.94 5.68 -17.24
N GLU A 214 -20.76 6.60 -17.72
CA GLU A 214 -21.88 7.14 -16.96
C GLU A 214 -22.74 5.97 -16.46
N GLY A 215 -22.93 5.89 -15.14
CA GLY A 215 -23.83 4.97 -14.46
C GLY A 215 -25.08 5.68 -14.00
#